data_AF-A0A4R4Z816-F1
#
_entry.id   AF-A0A4R4Z816-F1
#
_cell.length_a   1.000
_cell.length_b   1.000
_cell.length_c   1.000
_cell.angle_alpha   90.00
_cell.angle_beta   90.00
_cell.angle_gamma   90.00
#
_symmetry.space_group_name_H-M   'P 1'
#
loop_
_entity.id
_entity.type
_entity.pdbx_description
1 polymer ?
#
loop_
_entity_poly.entity_id
_entity_poly.type
_entity_poly.pdbx_seq_one_letter_code
_entity_poly.pdbx_strand_id
1 'polypeptide(L)'
;MHSTVRRLVFGPEQQFSTHLGQYLAIFPMANVLGLDNWQVWFRDGTSGAGGGVYPVRDNTELRVTLGFMSEPVTYDYRDTEQQKQIVAERLAGLGWEVPKLLSAMAEAPDFYFDVMSQIRMDRWTTGRVALLGDAGYCASVLSGQGTSLALVGAYVLADELGRSDIDHTAAFAAYERRMRPFVALNQALATENPDGPAPEESLNRAKNGISLDVDVSTGRRGPD
;
A
#
# COMPACT_ATOMS: atom_id res chain seq x y z
N MET A 1 2.52 5.74 -4.04
CA MET A 1 3.96 5.44 -3.88
C MET A 1 4.87 6.42 -4.65
N HIS A 2 4.75 6.58 -5.97
CA HIS A 2 5.64 7.41 -6.81
C HIS A 2 5.36 8.92 -6.76
N SER A 3 5.64 9.57 -5.63
CA SER A 3 5.32 10.98 -5.39
C SER A 3 6.28 11.94 -6.10
N THR A 4 5.75 12.74 -7.03
CA THR A 4 6.47 13.86 -7.65
C THR A 4 6.90 14.90 -6.63
N VAL A 5 6.06 15.21 -5.63
CA VAL A 5 6.38 16.18 -4.57
C VAL A 5 7.55 15.67 -3.72
N ARG A 6 7.54 14.40 -3.31
CA ARG A 6 8.66 13.80 -2.58
C ARG A 6 9.95 13.93 -3.39
N ARG A 7 9.89 13.58 -4.69
CA ARG A 7 11.04 13.65 -5.58
C ARG A 7 11.64 15.05 -5.70
N LEU A 8 10.80 16.08 -5.84
CA LEU A 8 11.23 17.46 -6.02
C LEU A 8 11.76 18.09 -4.73
N VAL A 9 11.23 17.69 -3.58
CA VAL A 9 11.45 18.39 -2.30
C VAL A 9 12.42 17.66 -1.36
N PHE A 10 12.42 16.33 -1.39
CA PHE A 10 13.22 15.50 -0.47
C PHE A 10 14.34 14.73 -1.17
N GLY A 11 14.18 14.42 -2.46
CA GLY A 11 15.18 13.70 -3.25
C GLY A 11 14.62 12.47 -3.98
N PRO A 12 15.46 11.76 -4.74
CA PRO A 12 15.06 10.61 -5.55
C PRO A 12 14.43 9.50 -4.70
N GLU A 13 13.43 8.80 -5.27
CA GLU A 13 12.63 7.78 -4.58
C GLU A 13 13.47 6.64 -3.99
N GLN A 14 14.58 6.28 -4.65
CA GLN A 14 15.48 5.20 -4.24
C GLN A 14 16.10 5.43 -2.85
N GLN A 15 16.11 6.67 -2.35
CA GLN A 15 16.58 6.97 -0.99
C GLN A 15 15.57 6.56 0.09
N PHE A 16 14.29 6.42 -0.28
CA PHE A 16 13.19 6.23 0.66
C PHE A 16 12.43 4.91 0.43
N SER A 17 12.50 4.37 -0.79
CA SER A 17 11.82 3.12 -1.14
C SER A 17 12.57 1.92 -0.56
N THR A 18 11.85 1.12 0.23
CA THR A 18 12.33 -0.14 0.79
C THR A 18 11.62 -1.28 0.07
N HIS A 19 12.37 -2.02 -0.74
CA HIS A 19 11.91 -3.18 -1.48
C HIS A 19 11.56 -4.35 -0.54
N LEU A 20 10.42 -5.02 -0.76
CA LEU A 20 9.97 -6.15 0.07
C LEU A 20 10.10 -7.53 -0.61
N GLY A 21 10.77 -7.63 -1.76
CA GLY A 21 11.10 -8.93 -2.37
C GLY A 21 10.01 -9.51 -3.29
N GLN A 22 8.90 -8.80 -3.50
CA GLN A 22 7.74 -9.31 -4.21
C GLN A 22 7.21 -8.29 -5.23
N TYR A 23 6.73 -8.80 -6.36
CA TYR A 23 5.98 -8.05 -7.36
C TYR A 23 4.54 -8.55 -7.43
N LEU A 24 3.64 -7.66 -7.85
CA LEU A 24 2.23 -7.97 -8.00
C LEU A 24 1.66 -7.36 -9.27
N ALA A 25 0.85 -8.14 -9.97
CA ALA A 25 -0.07 -7.72 -11.00
C ALA A 25 -1.51 -7.88 -10.52
N ILE A 26 -2.36 -6.91 -10.85
CA ILE A 26 -3.80 -6.95 -10.61
C ILE A 26 -4.51 -6.60 -11.91
N PHE A 27 -5.49 -7.40 -12.31
CA PHE A 27 -6.29 -7.13 -13.51
C PHE A 27 -7.67 -7.80 -13.43
N PRO A 28 -8.66 -7.27 -14.16
CA PRO A 28 -9.96 -7.91 -14.30
C PRO A 28 -9.94 -8.99 -15.38
N MET A 29 -10.83 -9.98 -15.27
CA MET A 29 -11.20 -10.87 -16.37
C MET A 29 -12.66 -11.33 -16.24
N ALA A 30 -13.27 -11.80 -17.32
CA ALA A 30 -14.59 -12.43 -17.23
C ALA A 30 -14.57 -13.64 -16.29
N ASN A 31 -15.68 -13.91 -15.59
CA ASN A 31 -15.78 -15.06 -14.67
C ASN A 31 -15.93 -16.40 -15.39
N VAL A 32 -14.90 -16.78 -16.15
CA VAL A 32 -14.80 -18.07 -16.85
C VAL A 32 -14.56 -19.24 -15.89
N LEU A 33 -14.20 -18.97 -14.64
CA LEU A 33 -13.99 -19.97 -13.60
C LEU A 33 -15.30 -20.33 -12.87
N GLY A 34 -16.38 -19.55 -13.07
CA GLY A 34 -17.66 -19.77 -12.41
C GLY A 34 -17.60 -19.62 -10.90
N LEU A 35 -16.73 -18.75 -10.36
CA LEU A 35 -16.66 -18.51 -8.92
C LEU A 35 -17.90 -17.74 -8.46
N ASP A 36 -18.53 -18.20 -7.38
CA ASP A 36 -19.73 -17.57 -6.79
C ASP A 36 -19.47 -17.26 -5.32
N ASN A 37 -19.13 -16.02 -4.98
CA ASN A 37 -18.81 -15.61 -3.60
C ASN A 37 -17.69 -16.44 -2.92
N TRP A 38 -16.80 -17.05 -3.71
CA TRP A 38 -15.62 -17.78 -3.24
C TRP A 38 -14.33 -17.19 -3.81
N GLN A 39 -13.28 -17.15 -2.99
CA GLN A 39 -11.93 -16.80 -3.43
C GLN A 39 -11.04 -18.04 -3.49
N VAL A 40 -10.19 -18.12 -4.51
CA VAL A 40 -9.20 -19.18 -4.69
C VAL A 40 -7.81 -18.56 -4.56
N TRP A 41 -7.00 -19.14 -3.68
CA TRP A 41 -5.59 -18.79 -3.53
C TRP A 41 -4.72 -19.98 -3.92
N PHE A 42 -3.65 -19.71 -4.63
CA PHE A 42 -2.69 -20.73 -5.05
C PHE A 42 -1.27 -20.18 -4.95
N ARG A 43 -0.32 -21.05 -4.65
CA ARG A 43 1.09 -20.73 -4.54
C ARG A 43 1.92 -21.93 -4.97
N ASP A 44 2.88 -21.70 -5.83
CA ASP A 44 3.89 -22.69 -6.18
C ASP A 44 4.88 -22.84 -5.03
N GLY A 45 5.08 -24.08 -4.57
CA GLY A 45 5.92 -24.36 -3.41
C GLY A 45 7.43 -24.16 -3.67
N THR A 46 7.86 -24.10 -4.93
CA THR A 46 9.28 -23.98 -5.29
C THR A 46 9.68 -22.52 -5.51
N SER A 47 8.95 -21.81 -6.36
CA SER A 47 9.23 -20.41 -6.71
C SER A 47 8.58 -19.40 -5.76
N GLY A 48 7.58 -19.83 -4.98
CA GLY A 48 6.75 -18.94 -4.17
C GLY A 48 5.80 -18.05 -4.97
N ALA A 49 5.82 -18.14 -6.31
CA ALA A 49 4.91 -17.42 -7.20
C ALA A 49 3.49 -17.97 -7.09
N GLY A 50 2.49 -17.12 -7.32
CA GLY A 50 1.12 -17.51 -7.10
C GLY A 50 0.16 -16.35 -7.24
N GLY A 51 -1.02 -16.50 -6.64
CA GLY A 51 -2.05 -15.49 -6.77
C GLY A 51 -3.33 -15.80 -6.02
N GLY A 52 -4.24 -14.86 -6.15
CA GLY A 52 -5.61 -14.94 -5.65
C GLY A 52 -6.58 -14.54 -6.75
N VAL A 53 -7.71 -15.25 -6.84
CA VAL A 53 -8.79 -14.95 -7.78
C VAL A 53 -10.11 -14.94 -7.03
N TYR A 54 -10.89 -13.88 -7.19
CA TYR A 54 -12.20 -13.76 -6.56
C TYR A 54 -13.20 -12.97 -7.42
N PRO A 55 -14.49 -13.31 -7.35
CA PRO A 55 -15.52 -12.60 -8.10
C PRO A 55 -15.79 -11.20 -7.54
N VAL A 56 -16.12 -10.29 -8.44
CA VAL A 56 -16.60 -8.93 -8.19
C VAL A 56 -17.77 -8.65 -9.13
N ARG A 57 -18.49 -7.52 -8.93
CA ARG A 57 -19.61 -7.10 -9.79
C ARG A 57 -20.65 -8.22 -9.99
N ASP A 58 -21.26 -8.66 -8.88
CA ASP A 58 -22.28 -9.71 -8.86
C ASP A 58 -21.84 -11.01 -9.56
N ASN A 59 -20.61 -11.44 -9.30
CA ASN A 59 -19.97 -12.64 -9.86
C ASN A 59 -19.81 -12.65 -11.39
N THR A 60 -19.94 -11.53 -12.09
CA THR A 60 -19.74 -11.48 -13.55
C THR A 60 -18.28 -11.32 -13.96
N GLU A 61 -17.45 -10.76 -13.08
CA GLU A 61 -16.04 -10.48 -13.32
C GLU A 61 -15.20 -11.07 -12.19
N LEU A 62 -13.97 -11.46 -12.50
CA LEU A 62 -12.96 -11.85 -11.53
C LEU A 62 -11.95 -10.73 -11.37
N ARG A 63 -11.59 -10.42 -10.13
CA ARG A 63 -10.36 -9.72 -9.81
C ARG A 63 -9.26 -10.77 -9.67
N VAL A 64 -8.26 -10.67 -10.53
CA VAL A 64 -7.09 -11.55 -10.53
C VAL A 64 -5.91 -10.80 -9.95
N THR A 65 -5.23 -11.43 -9.02
CA THR A 65 -3.99 -10.96 -8.41
C THR A 65 -2.93 -12.02 -8.64
N LEU A 66 -1.84 -11.70 -9.34
CA LEU A 66 -0.71 -12.58 -9.59
C LEU A 66 0.56 -11.97 -9.02
N GLY A 67 1.42 -12.76 -8.40
CA GLY A 67 2.67 -12.27 -7.83
C GLY A 67 3.80 -13.28 -7.87
N PHE A 68 5.01 -12.77 -7.77
CA PHE A 68 6.24 -13.56 -7.76
C PHE A 68 7.29 -12.89 -6.89
N MET A 69 8.21 -13.70 -6.37
CA MET A 69 9.38 -13.23 -5.61
C MET A 69 10.51 -12.90 -6.57
N SER A 70 11.22 -11.80 -6.34
CA SER A 70 12.39 -11.41 -7.13
C SER A 70 13.22 -10.37 -6.38
N GLU A 71 14.53 -10.34 -6.63
CA GLU A 71 15.33 -9.14 -6.44
C GLU A 71 14.84 -7.98 -7.34
N PRO A 72 15.22 -6.72 -7.07
CA PRO A 72 14.79 -5.59 -7.87
C PRO A 72 15.05 -5.79 -9.37
N VAL A 73 13.98 -5.76 -10.16
CA VAL A 73 14.00 -5.76 -11.61
C VAL A 73 14.06 -4.31 -12.10
N THR A 74 14.91 -4.03 -13.10
CA THR A 74 14.91 -2.75 -13.80
C THR A 74 13.86 -2.78 -14.90
N TYR A 75 12.87 -1.90 -14.81
CA TYR A 75 11.81 -1.73 -15.80
C TYR A 75 11.31 -0.29 -15.77
N ASP A 76 10.67 0.18 -16.84
CA ASP A 76 9.90 1.42 -16.79
C ASP A 76 8.54 1.14 -16.16
N TYR A 77 8.29 1.71 -14.99
CA TYR A 77 7.01 1.58 -14.29
C TYR A 77 5.82 2.20 -15.04
N ARG A 78 6.06 2.89 -16.16
CA ARG A 78 5.02 3.36 -17.09
C ARG A 78 4.84 2.47 -18.32
N ASP A 79 5.74 1.53 -18.57
CA ASP A 79 5.64 0.61 -19.70
C ASP A 79 4.83 -0.63 -19.31
N THR A 80 3.51 -0.54 -19.51
CA THR A 80 2.58 -1.64 -19.19
C THR A 80 2.86 -2.91 -19.98
N GLU A 81 3.35 -2.82 -21.22
CA GLU A 81 3.62 -4.01 -22.02
C GLU A 81 4.87 -4.74 -21.53
N GLN A 82 5.92 -4.00 -21.14
CA GLN A 82 7.08 -4.58 -20.45
C GLN A 82 6.66 -5.25 -19.12
N GLN A 83 5.76 -4.64 -18.35
CA GLN A 83 5.28 -5.20 -17.09
C GLN A 83 4.52 -6.52 -17.29
N LYS A 84 3.61 -6.58 -18.27
CA LYS A 84 2.90 -7.82 -18.63
C LYS A 84 3.86 -8.92 -19.08
N GLN A 85 4.88 -8.58 -19.86
CA GLN A 85 5.93 -9.53 -20.28
C GLN A 85 6.68 -10.10 -19.08
N ILE A 86 7.10 -9.26 -18.13
CA ILE A 86 7.76 -9.69 -16.89
C ILE A 86 6.88 -10.69 -16.14
N VAL A 87 5.58 -10.39 -15.97
CA VAL A 87 4.66 -11.30 -15.27
C VAL A 87 4.51 -12.62 -16.02
N ALA A 88 4.32 -12.57 -17.34
CA ALA A 88 4.17 -13.77 -18.17
C ALA A 88 5.41 -14.67 -18.13
N GLU A 89 6.60 -14.10 -18.18
CA GLU A 89 7.87 -14.84 -18.07
C GLU A 89 8.04 -15.48 -16.69
N ARG A 90 7.75 -14.72 -15.62
CA ARG A 90 7.94 -15.18 -14.23
C ARG A 90 6.95 -16.25 -13.81
N LEU A 91 5.76 -16.26 -14.42
CA LEU A 91 4.72 -17.23 -14.15
C LEU A 91 4.60 -18.30 -15.26
N ALA A 92 5.54 -18.33 -16.21
CA ALA A 92 5.57 -19.34 -17.25
C ALA A 92 5.76 -20.74 -16.66
N GLY A 93 4.96 -21.70 -17.12
CA GLY A 93 5.05 -23.10 -16.68
C GLY A 93 4.33 -23.41 -15.37
N LEU A 94 3.75 -22.42 -14.68
CA LEU A 94 2.83 -22.69 -13.58
C LEU A 94 1.56 -23.38 -14.12
N GLY A 95 1.08 -24.38 -13.38
CA GLY A 95 -0.10 -25.17 -13.74
C GLY A 95 -1.42 -24.48 -13.40
N TRP A 96 -2.44 -25.30 -13.11
CA TRP A 96 -3.82 -24.84 -12.86
C TRP A 96 -4.33 -23.95 -14.00
N GLU A 97 -4.94 -22.81 -13.68
CA GLU A 97 -5.55 -21.88 -14.62
C GLU A 97 -4.61 -20.74 -15.03
N VAL A 98 -3.35 -20.75 -14.56
CA VAL A 98 -2.38 -19.67 -14.82
C VAL A 98 -2.23 -19.34 -16.31
N PRO A 99 -2.16 -20.31 -17.25
CA PRO A 99 -2.13 -19.98 -18.68
C PRO A 99 -3.34 -19.16 -19.15
N LYS A 100 -4.55 -19.44 -18.63
CA LYS A 100 -5.75 -18.66 -18.94
C LYS A 100 -5.70 -17.27 -18.29
N LEU A 101 -5.21 -17.19 -17.05
CA LEU A 101 -5.03 -15.91 -16.36
C LEU A 101 -4.03 -15.00 -17.10
N LEU A 102 -2.89 -15.54 -17.55
CA LEU A 102 -1.90 -14.81 -18.34
C LEU A 102 -2.44 -14.37 -19.71
N SER A 103 -3.24 -15.23 -20.37
CA SER A 103 -3.92 -14.85 -21.60
C SER A 103 -4.92 -13.71 -21.38
N ALA A 104 -5.67 -13.72 -20.27
CA ALA A 104 -6.61 -12.64 -19.95
C ALA A 104 -5.88 -11.34 -19.56
N MET A 105 -4.74 -11.45 -18.87
CA MET A 105 -3.89 -10.32 -18.50
C MET A 105 -3.40 -9.53 -19.72
N ALA A 106 -3.02 -10.23 -20.80
CA ALA A 106 -2.55 -9.60 -22.03
C ALA A 106 -3.56 -8.60 -22.60
N GLU A 107 -4.85 -8.97 -22.56
CA GLU A 107 -5.98 -8.20 -23.11
C GLU A 107 -6.66 -7.30 -22.06
N ALA A 108 -6.19 -7.28 -20.82
CA ALA A 108 -6.88 -6.60 -19.72
C ALA A 108 -6.82 -5.07 -19.89
N PRO A 109 -7.98 -4.38 -19.84
CA PRO A 109 -8.04 -2.93 -20.03
C PRO A 109 -7.59 -2.14 -18.79
N ASP A 110 -7.64 -2.75 -17.61
CA ASP A 110 -7.29 -2.15 -16.32
C ASP A 110 -6.26 -3.04 -15.61
N PHE A 111 -5.02 -2.97 -16.11
CA PHE A 111 -3.88 -3.70 -15.58
C PHE A 111 -3.07 -2.78 -14.66
N TYR A 112 -2.78 -3.28 -13.46
CA TYR A 112 -1.86 -2.67 -12.52
C TYR A 112 -0.71 -3.62 -12.24
N PHE A 113 0.51 -3.11 -12.25
CA PHE A 113 1.68 -3.84 -11.80
C PHE A 113 2.58 -2.92 -11.00
N ASP A 114 3.09 -3.43 -9.89
CA ASP A 114 4.05 -2.70 -9.08
C ASP A 114 4.86 -3.66 -8.20
N VAL A 115 5.95 -3.12 -7.69
CA VAL A 115 6.76 -3.76 -6.68
C VAL A 115 6.16 -3.52 -5.29
N MET A 116 6.16 -4.56 -4.46
CA MET A 116 5.82 -4.41 -3.06
C MET A 116 6.95 -3.66 -2.36
N SER A 117 6.68 -2.40 -2.00
CA SER A 117 7.65 -1.54 -1.34
C SER A 117 7.00 -0.66 -0.28
N GLN A 118 7.82 -0.23 0.67
CA GLN A 118 7.46 0.78 1.66
C GLN A 118 8.19 2.08 1.39
N ILE A 119 7.60 3.21 1.77
CA ILE A 119 8.30 4.48 1.83
C ILE A 119 8.69 4.73 3.29
N ARG A 120 10.00 4.82 3.55
CA ARG A 120 10.58 5.10 4.85
C ARG A 120 11.41 6.38 4.76
N MET A 121 11.09 7.36 5.61
CA MET A 121 11.73 8.68 5.59
C MET A 121 11.95 9.16 7.03
N ASP A 122 13.08 9.80 7.32
CA ASP A 122 13.37 10.36 8.66
C ASP A 122 12.47 11.54 9.02
N ARG A 123 11.99 12.26 8.00
CA ARG A 123 11.01 13.34 8.13
C ARG A 123 10.03 13.33 6.96
N TRP A 124 8.79 13.74 7.21
CA TRP A 124 7.73 13.88 6.19
C TRP A 124 7.45 15.32 5.82
N THR A 125 8.09 16.26 6.50
CA THR A 125 7.86 17.69 6.35
C THR A 125 9.16 18.45 6.10
N THR A 126 9.07 19.55 5.36
CA THR A 126 10.19 20.48 5.15
C THR A 126 9.71 21.83 4.66
N GLY A 127 10.13 22.90 5.33
CA GLY A 127 9.60 24.25 5.08
C GLY A 127 8.07 24.22 5.12
N ARG A 128 7.43 24.57 4.00
CA ARG A 128 5.98 24.60 3.85
C ARG A 128 5.37 23.36 3.18
N VAL A 129 6.15 22.29 3.03
CA VAL A 129 5.71 21.05 2.38
C VAL A 129 5.55 19.94 3.41
N ALA A 130 4.40 19.26 3.38
CA ALA A 130 4.15 18.03 4.13
C ALA A 130 3.74 16.90 3.18
N LEU A 131 4.26 15.70 3.42
CA LEU A 131 3.85 14.47 2.72
C LEU A 131 2.81 13.71 3.55
N LEU A 132 1.85 13.12 2.84
CA LEU A 132 0.70 12.41 3.38
C LEU A 132 0.49 11.10 2.62
N GLY A 133 0.01 10.07 3.33
CA GLY A 133 -0.29 8.76 2.75
C GLY A 133 0.94 8.12 2.11
N ASP A 134 0.74 7.43 0.99
CA ASP A 134 1.82 6.72 0.30
C ASP A 134 2.95 7.62 -0.21
N ALA A 135 2.77 8.95 -0.21
CA ALA A 135 3.85 9.87 -0.54
C ALA A 135 4.93 9.90 0.55
N GLY A 136 4.55 9.78 1.84
CA GLY A 136 5.47 9.87 2.98
C GLY A 136 5.72 8.55 3.72
N TYR A 137 4.74 7.65 3.72
CA TYR A 137 4.76 6.44 4.55
C TYR A 137 3.95 5.27 3.98
N CYS A 138 4.08 5.02 2.67
CA CYS A 138 3.50 3.82 2.04
C CYS A 138 3.85 2.57 2.87
N ALA A 139 2.84 1.78 3.24
CA ALA A 139 3.01 0.59 4.05
C ALA A 139 3.10 -0.72 3.25
N SER A 140 3.12 -0.62 1.91
CA SER A 140 2.92 -1.71 0.96
C SER A 140 1.48 -2.26 0.99
N VAL A 141 1.01 -2.76 -0.16
CA VAL A 141 -0.27 -3.48 -0.27
C VAL A 141 -0.30 -4.69 0.67
N LEU A 142 0.85 -5.31 0.96
CA LEU A 142 0.97 -6.43 1.90
C LEU A 142 0.46 -6.10 3.32
N SER A 143 0.53 -4.83 3.75
CA SER A 143 -0.04 -4.43 5.04
C SER A 143 -1.57 -4.35 5.02
N GLY A 144 -2.17 -4.03 3.87
CA GLY A 144 -3.58 -3.65 3.75
C GLY A 144 -3.92 -2.29 4.37
N GLN A 145 -2.94 -1.49 4.81
CA GLN A 145 -3.18 -0.30 5.66
C GLN A 145 -3.06 1.06 4.94
N GLY A 146 -2.79 1.08 3.63
CA GLY A 146 -2.56 2.33 2.89
C GLY A 146 -3.70 3.35 3.06
N THR A 147 -4.96 2.90 2.90
CA THR A 147 -6.15 3.76 3.07
C THR A 147 -6.31 4.24 4.50
N SER A 148 -6.16 3.36 5.49
CA SER A 148 -6.23 3.72 6.92
C SER A 148 -5.20 4.80 7.26
N LEU A 149 -3.95 4.60 6.84
CA LEU A 149 -2.86 5.56 7.05
C LEU A 149 -3.12 6.91 6.37
N ALA A 150 -3.67 6.90 5.15
CA ALA A 150 -4.00 8.13 4.44
C ALA A 150 -5.11 8.92 5.15
N LEU A 151 -6.19 8.26 5.55
CA LEU A 151 -7.33 8.89 6.22
C LEU A 151 -6.96 9.43 7.61
N VAL A 152 -6.32 8.60 8.43
CA VAL A 152 -5.84 9.00 9.76
C VAL A 152 -4.81 10.12 9.64
N GLY A 153 -3.85 9.99 8.73
CA GLY A 153 -2.86 11.04 8.48
C GLY A 153 -3.50 12.36 8.06
N ALA A 154 -4.55 12.31 7.22
CA ALA A 154 -5.23 13.51 6.73
C ALA A 154 -5.91 14.24 7.89
N TYR A 155 -6.62 13.47 8.73
CA TYR A 155 -7.26 13.99 9.92
C TYR A 155 -6.24 14.62 10.88
N VAL A 156 -5.17 13.90 11.23
CA VAL A 156 -4.16 14.40 12.17
C VAL A 156 -3.47 15.65 11.63
N LEU A 157 -3.10 15.68 10.34
CA LEU A 157 -2.47 16.85 9.73
C LEU A 157 -3.42 18.07 9.77
N ALA A 158 -4.70 17.87 9.43
CA ALA A 158 -5.70 18.93 9.45
C ALA A 158 -5.99 19.44 10.87
N ASP A 159 -6.09 18.54 11.85
CA ASP A 159 -6.28 18.87 13.27
C ASP A 159 -5.11 19.68 13.83
N GLU A 160 -3.86 19.28 13.56
CA GLU A 160 -2.69 20.04 14.01
C GLU A 160 -2.57 21.41 13.34
N LEU A 161 -2.91 21.51 12.04
CA LEU A 161 -2.94 22.80 11.35
C LEU A 161 -4.07 23.69 11.89
N GLY A 162 -5.25 23.12 12.17
CA GLY A 162 -6.44 23.83 12.62
C GLY A 162 -6.40 24.30 14.08
N ARG A 163 -5.60 23.64 14.93
CA ARG A 163 -5.38 24.04 16.33
C ARG A 163 -4.45 25.25 16.48
N SER A 164 -3.73 25.62 15.43
CA SER A 164 -2.67 26.62 15.53
C SER A 164 -3.14 28.01 15.10
N ASP A 165 -3.04 28.98 16.02
CA ASP A 165 -2.86 30.38 15.65
C ASP A 165 -1.43 30.53 15.06
N ILE A 166 -1.31 30.15 13.78
CA ILE A 166 -0.28 30.49 12.78
C ILE A 166 1.18 30.05 13.06
N ASP A 167 1.43 28.75 13.30
CA ASP A 167 2.75 28.17 12.97
C ASP A 167 2.67 26.74 12.40
N HIS A 168 2.74 26.67 11.06
CA HIS A 168 2.87 25.42 10.32
C HIS A 168 4.07 24.56 10.76
N THR A 169 5.14 25.15 11.28
CA THR A 169 6.34 24.42 11.72
C THR A 169 6.01 23.56 12.94
N ALA A 170 5.36 24.16 13.94
CA ALA A 170 4.88 23.46 15.12
C ALA A 170 3.83 22.39 14.77
N ALA A 171 2.86 22.73 13.89
CA ALA A 171 1.84 21.79 13.43
C ALA A 171 2.44 20.57 12.72
N PHE A 172 3.40 20.78 11.81
CA PHE A 172 4.10 19.71 11.11
C PHE A 172 4.89 18.80 12.06
N ALA A 173 5.59 19.36 13.04
CA ALA A 173 6.29 18.58 14.06
C ALA A 173 5.32 17.74 14.92
N ALA A 174 4.15 18.29 15.25
CA ALA A 174 3.11 17.58 15.99
C ALA A 174 2.47 16.44 15.16
N TYR A 175 2.19 16.70 13.88
CA TYR A 175 1.71 15.70 12.94
C TYR A 175 2.67 14.51 12.84
N GLU A 176 3.97 14.76 12.61
CA GLU A 176 4.95 13.69 12.56
C GLU A 176 5.01 12.90 13.87
N ARG A 177 5.08 13.60 15.02
CA ARG A 177 5.14 12.96 16.34
C ARG A 177 3.95 12.04 16.60
N ARG A 178 2.72 12.46 16.25
CA ARG A 178 1.50 11.65 16.43
C ARG A 178 1.43 10.46 15.49
N MET A 179 1.83 10.65 14.23
CA MET A 179 1.70 9.62 13.19
C MET A 179 2.82 8.58 13.20
N ARG A 180 4.03 8.90 13.68
CA ARG A 180 5.21 8.00 13.65
C ARG A 180 4.97 6.62 14.26
N PRO A 181 4.45 6.47 15.50
CA PRO A 181 4.21 5.15 16.09
C PRO A 181 3.18 4.36 15.30
N PHE A 182 2.10 5.03 14.87
CA PHE A 182 1.03 4.41 14.11
C PHE A 182 1.52 3.89 12.75
N VAL A 183 2.27 4.72 12.01
CA VAL A 183 2.89 4.32 10.75
C VAL A 183 3.81 3.12 10.94
N ALA A 184 4.68 3.15 11.96
CA ALA A 184 5.62 2.06 12.23
C ALA A 184 4.93 0.72 12.47
N LEU A 185 3.86 0.71 13.28
CA LEU A 185 3.05 -0.49 13.54
C LEU A 185 2.41 -1.04 12.26
N ASN A 186 1.81 -0.17 11.44
CA ASN A 186 1.14 -0.58 10.20
C ASN A 186 2.14 -1.04 9.12
N GLN A 187 3.33 -0.44 9.06
CA GLN A 187 4.41 -0.90 8.17
C GLN A 187 4.96 -2.26 8.61
N ALA A 188 5.03 -2.54 9.92
CA ALA A 188 5.54 -3.82 10.41
C ALA A 188 4.68 -5.02 9.99
N LEU A 189 3.37 -4.83 9.82
CA LEU A 189 2.42 -5.87 9.37
C LEU A 189 2.85 -6.54 8.05
N ALA A 190 3.49 -5.80 7.16
CA ALA A 190 3.94 -6.33 5.87
C ALA A 190 5.15 -7.28 5.97
N THR A 191 5.85 -7.30 7.11
CA THR A 191 7.15 -7.99 7.26
C THR A 191 7.23 -8.90 8.48
N GLU A 192 6.31 -8.80 9.43
CA GLU A 192 6.36 -9.54 10.70
C GLU A 192 6.07 -11.04 10.57
N ASN A 193 5.35 -11.46 9.52
CA ASN A 193 5.11 -12.86 9.21
C ASN A 193 5.40 -13.11 7.71
N PRO A 194 6.64 -13.41 7.32
CA PRO A 194 7.00 -13.62 5.92
C PRO A 194 6.26 -14.80 5.25
N ASP A 195 5.78 -15.76 6.04
CA ASP A 195 5.19 -17.00 5.57
C ASP A 195 3.66 -17.01 5.57
N GLY A 196 3.01 -15.90 5.97
CA GLY A 196 1.56 -15.83 6.08
C GLY A 196 1.02 -14.44 6.42
N PRO A 197 -0.28 -14.31 6.74
CA PRO A 197 -0.84 -13.03 7.14
C PRO A 197 -0.27 -12.59 8.50
N ALA A 198 -0.25 -11.27 8.71
CA ALA A 198 0.03 -10.65 10.02
C ALA A 198 -0.79 -11.32 11.14
N PRO A 199 -0.18 -11.65 12.31
CA PRO A 199 -0.92 -12.16 13.46
C PRO A 199 -2.03 -11.21 13.92
N GLU A 200 -3.14 -11.75 14.40
CA GLU A 200 -4.28 -10.95 14.87
C GLU A 200 -3.89 -9.95 15.98
N GLU A 201 -2.97 -10.33 16.87
CA GLU A 201 -2.45 -9.43 17.90
C GLU A 201 -1.77 -8.20 17.30
N SER A 202 -0.95 -8.38 16.26
CA SER A 202 -0.29 -7.28 15.58
C SER A 202 -1.28 -6.38 14.85
N LEU A 203 -2.29 -6.95 14.19
CA LEU A 203 -3.39 -6.19 13.59
C LEU A 203 -4.12 -5.35 14.64
N ASN A 204 -4.40 -5.93 15.80
CA ASN A 204 -5.05 -5.22 16.91
C ASN A 204 -4.17 -4.09 17.47
N ARG A 205 -2.85 -4.28 17.59
CA ARG A 205 -1.92 -3.22 17.99
C ARG A 205 -1.89 -2.09 16.95
N ALA A 206 -1.79 -2.42 15.67
CA ALA A 206 -1.77 -1.44 14.59
C ALA A 206 -3.07 -0.64 14.54
N LYS A 207 -4.24 -1.30 14.63
CA LYS A 207 -5.56 -0.67 14.66
C LYS A 207 -5.71 0.35 15.78
N ASN A 208 -5.21 0.04 16.98
CA ASN A 208 -5.33 0.89 18.16
C ASN A 208 -4.10 1.77 18.40
N GLY A 209 -3.19 1.86 17.43
CA GLY A 209 -1.88 2.50 17.59
C GLY A 209 -1.90 4.04 17.61
N ILE A 210 -3.08 4.66 17.56
CA ILE A 210 -3.24 6.12 17.60
C ILE A 210 -4.56 6.50 18.27
N SER A 211 -4.54 7.53 19.12
CA SER A 211 -5.76 8.19 19.61
C SER A 211 -6.07 9.40 18.72
N LEU A 212 -7.35 9.51 18.35
CA LEU A 212 -7.90 10.63 17.58
C LEU A 212 -8.74 11.57 18.44
N ASP A 213 -8.77 11.33 19.75
CA ASP A 213 -9.57 12.12 20.67
C ASP A 213 -9.10 13.57 20.63
N VAL A 214 -10.08 14.47 20.53
CA VAL A 214 -9.85 15.91 20.61
C VAL A 214 -9.78 16.23 22.10
N ASP A 215 -8.67 16.80 22.57
CA ASP A 215 -8.65 17.38 23.92
C ASP A 215 -9.65 18.55 23.94
N VAL A 216 -10.86 18.30 24.43
CA VAL A 216 -11.92 19.32 24.60
C VAL A 216 -11.61 20.27 25.78
N SER A 217 -10.45 20.15 26.43
CA SER A 217 -10.16 20.80 27.72
C SER A 217 -9.68 22.26 27.67
N THR A 218 -9.64 22.93 26.51
CA THR A 218 -9.33 24.38 26.45
C THR A 218 -10.48 25.26 25.95
N GLY A 219 -11.70 24.72 25.89
CA GLY A 219 -12.93 25.48 25.68
C GLY A 219 -13.49 26.14 26.94
N ARG A 220 -12.68 26.81 27.78
CA ARG A 220 -13.24 27.74 28.78
C ARG A 220 -13.43 29.11 28.12
N ARG A 221 -14.57 29.29 27.45
CA ARG A 221 -15.27 30.58 27.54
C ARG A 221 -16.08 30.56 28.83
N GLY A 222 -15.80 31.53 29.69
CA GLY A 222 -16.57 31.86 30.88
C GLY A 222 -16.30 33.34 31.22
N PRO A 223 -17.26 34.03 31.86
CA PRO A 223 -17.98 35.14 31.24
C PRO A 223 -17.54 36.52 31.75
N ASP A 224 -17.54 37.50 30.84
CA ASP A 224 -18.28 38.78 30.87
C ASP A 224 -17.74 39.72 29.77
#